data_AF-D8SAA6-F1
#
_entry.id   AF-D8SAA6-F1
#
_cell.length_a   1.000
_cell.length_b   1.000
_cell.length_c   1.000
_cell.angle_alpha   90.00
_cell.angle_beta   90.00
_cell.angle_gamma   90.00
#
_symmetry.space_group_name_H-M   'P 1'
#
loop_
_entity.id
_entity.type
_entity.pdbx_description
1 polymer ?
#
loop_
_entity_poly.entity_id
_entity_poly.type
_entity_poly.pdbx_seq_one_letter_code
_entity_poly.pdbx_strand_id
1 'polypeptide(L)' 'CRLRWTNYLRPDIKRGGITAQEELLNIWLHSILRKRWSVIASHIPGRTDNKIKNYWNTHLKKQLLQMGILWFCSS' A
#
# COMPACT_ATOMS: atom_id res chain seq x y z
N CYS A 1 -17.48 -18.12 2.69
CA CYS A 1 -16.16 -18.78 2.69
C CYS A 1 -15.72 -19.29 1.30
N ARG A 2 -15.47 -18.42 0.31
CA ARG A 2 -15.17 -18.86 -1.09
C ARG A 2 -13.95 -18.19 -1.78
N LEU A 3 -13.16 -17.37 -1.09
CA LEU A 3 -12.06 -16.62 -1.76
C LEU A 3 -10.66 -16.87 -1.19
N ARG A 4 -10.50 -17.80 -0.23
CA ARG A 4 -9.15 -18.06 0.30
C ARG A 4 -8.27 -18.90 -0.62
N TRP A 5 -8.82 -19.78 -1.45
CA TRP A 5 -7.98 -20.73 -2.21
C TRP A 5 -7.47 -20.23 -3.56
N THR A 6 -8.14 -19.27 -4.21
CA THR A 6 -7.70 -18.77 -5.52
C THR A 6 -6.54 -17.79 -5.44
N ASN A 7 -6.19 -17.27 -4.26
CA ASN A 7 -5.08 -16.32 -4.09
C ASN A 7 -3.69 -16.99 -4.01
N TYR A 8 -3.64 -18.30 -3.78
CA TYR A 8 -2.38 -19.01 -3.54
C TYR A 8 -1.58 -19.34 -4.80
N LEU A 9 -2.16 -19.20 -6.00
CA LEU A 9 -1.61 -19.70 -7.26
C LEU A 9 -1.20 -18.63 -8.28
N ARG A 10 -1.22 -17.32 -7.95
CA ARG A 10 -0.66 -16.29 -8.85
C ARG A 10 0.82 -16.04 -8.53
N PRO A 11 1.76 -16.53 -9.38
CA PRO A 11 3.20 -16.27 -9.19
C PRO A 11 3.58 -14.79 -9.38
N ASP A 12 2.67 -13.99 -9.94
CA ASP A 12 2.86 -12.56 -10.24
C ASP A 12 2.73 -11.65 -8.99
N ILE A 13 2.17 -12.18 -7.88
CA ILE A 13 2.02 -11.41 -6.64
C ILE A 13 3.27 -11.59 -5.79
N LYS A 14 4.14 -10.58 -5.76
CA LYS A 14 5.32 -10.58 -4.87
C LYS A 14 4.87 -10.63 -3.41
N ARG A 15 5.10 -11.78 -2.76
CA ARG A 15 4.81 -12.01 -1.33
C ARG A 15 5.85 -11.39 -0.38
N GLY A 16 6.97 -10.91 -0.91
CA GLY A 16 7.99 -10.19 -0.13
C GLY A 16 7.47 -8.92 0.53
N GLY A 17 8.21 -8.41 1.52
CA GLY A 17 7.96 -7.11 2.15
C GLY A 17 7.89 -5.99 1.10
N ILE A 18 7.18 -4.91 1.42
CA ILE A 18 7.24 -3.70 0.59
C ILE A 18 8.64 -3.12 0.73
N THR A 19 9.29 -2.90 -0.41
CA THR A 19 10.63 -2.31 -0.46
C THR A 19 10.56 -0.82 -0.15
N ALA A 20 11.67 -0.24 0.30
CA ALA A 20 11.74 1.20 0.58
C ALA A 20 11.39 2.05 -0.66
N GLN A 21 11.75 1.61 -1.86
CA GLN A 21 11.34 2.30 -3.09
C GLN A 21 9.81 2.27 -3.31
N GLU A 22 9.18 1.11 -3.13
CA GLU A 22 7.71 0.97 -3.22
C GLU A 22 7.00 1.80 -2.14
N GLU A 23 7.58 1.86 -0.94
CA GLU A 23 7.08 2.67 0.17
C GLU A 23 7.11 4.17 -0.16
N LEU A 24 8.24 4.67 -0.65
CA LEU A 24 8.39 6.07 -1.07
C LEU A 24 7.41 6.43 -2.19
N LEU A 25 7.27 5.55 -3.19
CA LEU A 25 6.29 5.71 -4.27
C LEU A 25 4.87 5.77 -3.72
N ASN A 26 4.53 4.90 -2.77
CA ASN A 26 3.23 4.91 -2.13
C ASN A 26 2.99 6.23 -1.37
N ILE A 27 3.94 6.72 -0.59
CA ILE A 27 3.83 8.01 0.13
C ILE A 27 3.67 9.17 -0.85
N TRP A 28 4.51 9.21 -1.90
CA TRP A 28 4.50 10.29 -2.88
C TRP A 28 3.20 10.31 -3.70
N LEU A 29 2.78 9.14 -4.20
CA LEU A 29 1.51 9.01 -4.92
C LEU A 29 0.31 9.25 -4.00
N HIS A 30 0.36 8.84 -2.74
CA HIS A 30 -0.71 9.12 -1.78
C HIS A 30 -0.84 10.61 -1.47
N SER A 31 0.28 11.35 -1.44
CA SER A 31 0.27 12.81 -1.31
C SER A 31 -0.50 13.48 -2.46
N ILE A 32 -0.33 12.96 -3.68
CA ILE A 32 -0.95 13.51 -4.90
C ILE A 32 -2.39 12.99 -5.11
N LEU A 33 -2.61 11.69 -4.97
CA LEU A 33 -3.82 10.97 -5.36
C LEU A 33 -4.74 10.59 -4.18
N ARG A 34 -4.28 10.73 -2.93
CA ARG A 34 -5.00 10.40 -1.69
C ARG A 34 -5.60 8.99 -1.70
N LYS A 35 -6.94 8.86 -1.68
CA LYS A 35 -7.67 7.59 -1.50
C LYS A 35 -7.77 6.74 -2.78
N ARG A 36 -7.12 7.13 -3.89
CA ARG A 36 -7.18 6.41 -5.17
C ARG A 36 -6.21 5.23 -5.25
N TRP A 37 -6.36 4.26 -4.34
CA TRP A 37 -5.48 3.09 -4.22
C TRP A 37 -5.34 2.27 -5.51
N SER A 38 -6.40 2.17 -6.30
CA SER A 38 -6.38 1.46 -7.58
C SER A 38 -5.37 2.09 -8.56
N VAL A 39 -5.29 3.43 -8.60
CA VAL A 39 -4.36 4.15 -9.47
C VAL A 39 -2.93 4.03 -8.94
N ILE A 40 -2.75 4.09 -7.62
CA ILE A 40 -1.44 3.89 -6.98
C ILE A 40 -0.92 2.47 -7.28
N ALA A 41 -1.78 1.46 -7.19
CA ALA A 41 -1.42 0.07 -7.50
C ALA A 41 -1.02 -0.13 -8.96
N SER A 42 -1.63 0.60 -9.89
CA SER A 42 -1.22 0.58 -11.30
C SER A 42 0.23 1.05 -11.52
N HIS A 43 0.77 1.89 -10.63
CA HIS A 43 2.15 2.37 -10.70
C HIS A 43 3.15 1.42 -10.03
N ILE A 44 2.67 0.43 -9.25
CA ILE A 44 3.53 -0.52 -8.53
C ILE A 44 3.27 -1.93 -9.10
N PRO A 45 3.99 -2.34 -10.17
CA PRO A 45 3.75 -3.62 -10.82
C PRO A 45 4.00 -4.79 -9.86
N GLY A 46 3.08 -5.77 -9.86
CA GLY A 46 3.14 -6.93 -8.96
C GLY A 46 2.61 -6.67 -7.53
N ARG A 47 2.06 -5.48 -7.25
CA ARG A 47 1.32 -5.18 -6.01
C ARG A 47 -0.14 -4.87 -6.28
N THR A 48 -1.01 -5.42 -5.44
CA THR A 48 -2.44 -5.13 -5.47
C THR A 48 -2.77 -3.92 -4.60
N ASP A 49 -3.84 -3.21 -4.96
CA ASP A 49 -4.39 -2.08 -4.19
C ASP A 49 -4.61 -2.45 -2.72
N ASN A 50 -5.06 -3.68 -2.46
CA ASN A 50 -5.33 -4.15 -1.11
C ASN A 50 -4.04 -4.29 -0.29
N LYS A 51 -2.92 -4.69 -0.92
CA LYS A 51 -1.62 -4.80 -0.24
C LYS A 51 -1.09 -3.43 0.13
N ILE A 52 -1.18 -2.47 -0.78
CA ILE A 52 -0.74 -1.07 -0.60
C ILE A 52 -1.57 -0.40 0.51
N LYS A 53 -2.90 -0.50 0.42
CA LYS A 53 -3.83 0.00 1.44
C LYS A 53 -3.58 -0.64 2.81
N ASN A 54 -3.35 -1.95 2.85
CA ASN A 54 -3.09 -2.66 4.11
C ASN A 54 -1.77 -2.17 4.74
N TYR A 55 -0.71 -2.04 3.95
CA TYR A 55 0.58 -1.54 4.43
C TYR A 55 0.49 -0.10 4.93
N TRP A 56 -0.28 0.75 4.24
CA TRP A 56 -0.53 2.11 4.71
C TRP A 56 -1.17 2.11 6.10
N ASN A 57 -2.25 1.34 6.28
CA ASN A 57 -2.99 1.30 7.54
C ASN A 57 -2.22 0.65 8.69
N THR A 58 -1.38 -0.36 8.43
CA THR A 58 -0.69 -1.10 9.49
C THR A 58 0.72 -0.60 9.78
N HIS A 59 1.45 -0.13 8.77
CA HIS A 59 2.86 0.22 8.86
C HIS A 59 3.05 1.74 8.81
N LEU A 60 2.68 2.38 7.71
CA LEU A 60 2.92 3.80 7.49
C LEU A 60 2.15 4.68 8.48
N LYS A 61 0.87 4.39 8.74
CA LYS A 61 0.08 5.16 9.70
C LYS A 61 0.70 5.13 11.10
N LYS A 62 1.29 4.01 11.53
CA LYS A 62 1.97 3.90 12.83
C LYS A 62 3.31 4.64 12.82
N GLN A 63 4.11 4.49 11.77
CA GLN A 63 5.38 5.19 11.63
C GLN A 63 5.20 6.72 11.60
N LEU A 64 4.25 7.22 10.81
CA LEU A 64 3.95 8.65 10.72
C LEU A 64 3.41 9.22 12.04
N LEU A 65 2.62 8.44 12.78
CA LEU A 65 2.16 8.81 14.12
C LEU A 65 3.33 8.92 15.10
N GLN A 66 4.28 7.97 15.06
CA GLN A 66 5.49 8.02 15.89
C GLN A 66 6.42 9.18 15.52
N MET A 67 6.51 9.51 14.23
CA MET A 67 7.31 10.63 13.73
C MET A 67 6.63 12.01 13.93
N GLY A 68 5.39 12.06 14.43
CA GLY A 68 4.67 13.32 14.67
C GLY A 68 4.14 13.99 13.39
N ILE A 69 4.19 13.31 12.24
CA ILE A 69 3.78 13.84 10.94
C ILE A 69 2.30 13.47 10.71
N LEU A 70 1.40 14.18 11.38
CA LEU A 70 -0.07 13.95 11.31
C LEU A 70 -0.76 14.63 10.10
N TRP A 71 -0.01 15.38 9.28
CA TRP A 71 -0.57 16.26 8.26
C TRP A 71 -1.31 15.57 7.09
N PHE A 72 -1.13 14.27 6.89
CA PHE A 72 -1.73 13.56 5.75
C PHE A 72 -3.09 12.88 6.04
N CYS A 73 -3.50 12.76 7.30
CA CYS A 73 -4.71 11.97 7.65
C CYS A 73 -6.03 12.76 7.70
N SER A 74 -6.01 14.10 7.58
CA SER A 74 -7.21 14.93 7.71
C SER A 74 -7.75 15.41 6.35
N SER A 75 -8.44 14.53 5.62
CA SER A 75 -9.46 14.86 4.59
C SER A 75 -10.17 13.60 4.06
#